data_AF-A0A3P6S2I6-F1
#
_entry.id   AF-A0A3P6S2I6-F1
#
_cell.length_a   1.000
_cell.length_b   1.000
_cell.length_c   1.000
_cell.angle_alpha   90.00
_cell.angle_beta   90.00
_cell.angle_gamma   90.00
#
_symmetry.space_group_name_H-M   'P 1'
#
loop_
_entity.id
_entity.type
_entity.pdbx_description
1 polymer ?
#
loop_
_entity_poly.entity_id
_entity_poly.type
_entity_poly.pdbx_seq_one_letter_code
_entity_poly.pdbx_strand_id
1 'polypeptide(L)'
;MRLLNSQTATVLIFVLIILSIVSNLSSDIGRTFESHKIVEFDYWHKCIMERFDERRKNESSERLWMSFANITQTCADESKVSRIKLTPIVNADETKYYVFSDNPGGRNLNVIVSIGIGGNVEAELALKEKLTEDSKFYGADPVFSNAELFRKVGTFIPLAVSTRTGFVRTKIRNDKGWPYLEPKM
;
A
#
# COMPACT_ATOMS: atom_id res chain seq x y z
N MET A 1 -47.99 -38.53 -2.18
CA MET A 1 -47.51 -37.38 -2.97
C MET A 1 -48.27 -36.15 -2.48
N ARG A 2 -47.71 -35.35 -1.56
CA ARG A 2 -48.38 -34.15 -1.04
C ARG A 2 -48.10 -32.99 -2.00
N LEU A 3 -49.12 -32.57 -2.74
CA LEU A 3 -49.07 -31.38 -3.58
C LEU A 3 -48.72 -30.18 -2.69
N LEU A 4 -47.64 -29.45 -3.02
CA LEU A 4 -47.35 -28.17 -2.38
C LEU A 4 -48.57 -27.27 -2.55
N ASN A 5 -49.03 -26.68 -1.45
CA ASN A 5 -50.21 -25.82 -1.46
C ASN A 5 -49.92 -24.59 -2.33
N SER A 6 -50.86 -24.13 -3.15
CA SER A 6 -50.65 -23.03 -4.12
C SER A 6 -49.97 -21.80 -3.50
N GLN A 7 -50.38 -21.43 -2.29
CA GLN A 7 -49.76 -20.39 -1.47
C GLN A 7 -48.25 -20.61 -1.23
N THR A 8 -47.82 -21.83 -0.92
CA THR A 8 -46.41 -22.16 -0.66
C THR A 8 -45.55 -22.09 -1.92
N ALA A 9 -46.11 -22.46 -3.09
CA ALA A 9 -45.41 -22.34 -4.37
C ALA A 9 -45.18 -20.87 -4.76
N THR A 10 -46.20 -20.03 -4.58
CA THR A 10 -46.10 -18.59 -4.88
C THR A 10 -45.06 -17.91 -3.99
N VAL A 11 -45.03 -18.22 -2.69
CA VAL A 11 -44.01 -17.67 -1.76
C VAL A 11 -42.59 -18.09 -2.18
N LEU A 12 -42.39 -19.36 -2.54
CA LEU A 12 -41.09 -19.84 -3.01
C LEU A 12 -40.62 -19.12 -4.28
N ILE A 13 -41.52 -18.86 -5.23
CA ILE A 13 -41.20 -18.12 -6.46
C ILE A 13 -40.79 -16.68 -6.13
N PHE A 14 -41.52 -15.98 -5.26
CA PHE A 14 -41.16 -14.62 -4.85
C PHE A 14 -39.80 -14.57 -4.15
N VAL A 15 -39.50 -15.56 -3.29
CA VAL A 15 -38.20 -15.66 -2.61
C VAL A 15 -37.07 -15.87 -3.61
N LEU A 16 -37.26 -16.75 -4.61
CA LEU A 16 -36.26 -16.98 -5.65
C LEU A 16 -36.03 -15.76 -6.55
N ILE A 17 -37.10 -15.04 -6.90
CA ILE A 17 -37.01 -13.79 -7.68
C ILE A 17 -36.23 -12.75 -6.88
N ILE A 18 -36.57 -12.54 -5.60
CA ILE A 18 -35.85 -11.60 -4.72
C ILE A 18 -34.38 -11.98 -4.57
N LEU A 19 -34.07 -13.26 -4.34
CA LEU A 19 -32.68 -13.74 -4.25
C LEU A 19 -31.92 -13.47 -5.56
N SER A 20 -32.55 -13.68 -6.72
CA SER A 20 -31.93 -13.38 -8.01
C SER A 20 -31.67 -11.87 -8.19
N ILE A 21 -32.62 -11.01 -7.83
CA ILE A 21 -32.48 -9.56 -7.94
C ILE A 21 -31.36 -9.05 -7.03
N VAL A 22 -31.34 -9.51 -5.77
CA VAL A 22 -30.31 -9.13 -4.79
C VAL A 22 -28.92 -9.60 -5.24
N SER A 23 -28.80 -10.83 -5.76
CA SER A 23 -27.53 -11.35 -6.27
C SER A 23 -26.99 -10.56 -7.46
N ASN A 24 -27.86 -10.20 -8.42
CA ASN A 24 -27.48 -9.39 -9.58
C ASN A 24 -27.04 -7.99 -9.18
N LEU A 25 -27.82 -7.31 -8.32
CA LEU A 25 -27.50 -5.95 -7.85
C LEU A 25 -26.16 -5.90 -7.09
N SER A 26 -25.90 -6.89 -6.23
CA SER A 26 -24.62 -6.99 -5.50
C SER A 26 -23.43 -7.18 -6.44
N SER A 27 -23.60 -7.95 -7.52
CA SER A 27 -22.55 -8.19 -8.51
C SER A 27 -22.23 -6.95 -9.35
N ASP A 28 -23.24 -6.13 -9.65
CA ASP A 28 -23.10 -4.93 -10.48
C ASP A 28 -22.41 -3.78 -9.73
N ILE A 29 -22.76 -3.60 -8.45
CA ILE A 29 -22.09 -2.67 -7.53
C ILE A 29 -20.61 -3.07 -7.32
N GLY A 30 -20.34 -4.38 -7.19
CA GLY A 30 -18.97 -4.90 -7.09
C GLY A 30 -18.11 -4.57 -8.32
N ARG A 31 -18.65 -4.78 -9.54
CA ARG A 31 -17.93 -4.48 -10.78
C ARG A 31 -17.70 -2.99 -11.00
N THR A 32 -18.67 -2.14 -10.68
CA THR A 32 -18.54 -0.69 -10.86
C THR A 32 -17.55 -0.06 -9.89
N PHE A 33 -17.43 -0.57 -8.66
CA PHE A 33 -16.45 -0.06 -7.70
C PHE A 33 -15.00 -0.45 -8.07
N GLU A 34 -14.81 -1.67 -8.57
CA GLU A 34 -13.50 -2.15 -8.98
C GLU A 34 -13.01 -1.47 -10.27
N SER A 35 -13.92 -1.16 -11.20
CA SER A 35 -13.58 -0.42 -12.43
C SER A 35 -13.17 1.03 -12.17
N HIS A 36 -13.80 1.74 -11.22
CA HIS A 36 -13.48 3.15 -10.94
C HIS A 36 -12.13 3.36 -10.24
N LYS A 37 -11.71 2.43 -9.35
CA LYS A 37 -10.41 2.53 -8.65
C LYS A 37 -9.23 2.37 -9.60
N ILE A 38 -9.35 1.47 -10.58
CA ILE A 38 -8.32 1.21 -11.57
C ILE A 38 -8.13 2.43 -12.48
N VAL A 39 -9.23 3.09 -12.88
CA VAL A 39 -9.18 4.26 -13.79
C VAL A 39 -8.44 5.47 -13.20
N GLU A 40 -8.65 5.79 -11.92
CA GLU A 40 -7.98 6.95 -11.31
C GLU A 40 -6.48 6.72 -11.08
N PHE A 41 -6.11 5.49 -10.69
CA PHE A 41 -4.71 5.11 -10.61
C PHE A 41 -4.04 5.16 -11.98
N ASP A 42 -4.68 4.63 -13.02
CA ASP A 42 -4.16 4.63 -14.39
C ASP A 42 -3.96 6.05 -14.93
N TYR A 43 -4.90 6.97 -14.65
CA TYR A 43 -4.77 8.37 -15.03
C TYR A 43 -3.56 9.04 -14.34
N TRP A 44 -3.46 8.91 -13.02
CA TRP A 44 -2.34 9.44 -12.24
C TRP A 44 -1.00 8.84 -12.69
N HIS A 45 -0.95 7.52 -12.88
CA HIS A 45 0.24 6.80 -13.33
C HIS A 45 0.67 7.25 -14.71
N LYS A 46 -0.26 7.32 -15.67
CA LYS A 46 0.00 7.81 -17.02
C LYS A 46 0.55 9.24 -17.01
N CYS A 47 -0.06 10.14 -16.24
CA CYS A 47 0.41 11.51 -16.06
C CYS A 47 1.88 11.56 -15.62
N ILE A 48 2.26 10.75 -14.62
CA ILE A 48 3.65 10.68 -14.13
C ILE A 48 4.57 10.17 -15.23
N MET A 49 4.21 9.06 -15.86
CA MET A 49 5.05 8.40 -16.86
C MET A 49 5.31 9.31 -18.07
N GLU A 50 4.30 10.01 -18.58
CA GLU A 50 4.43 10.92 -19.72
C GLU A 50 5.38 12.09 -19.40
N ARG A 51 5.17 12.78 -18.27
CA ARG A 51 6.02 13.90 -17.85
C ARG A 51 7.44 13.46 -17.49
N PHE A 52 7.57 12.30 -16.84
CA PHE A 52 8.87 11.72 -16.51
C PHE A 52 9.65 11.37 -17.77
N ASP A 53 9.01 10.72 -18.74
CA ASP A 53 9.66 10.34 -20.00
C ASP A 53 10.02 11.53 -20.89
N GLU A 54 9.18 12.57 -20.91
CA GLU A 54 9.48 13.82 -21.60
C GLU A 54 10.75 14.46 -21.02
N ARG A 55 10.83 14.61 -19.70
CA ARG A 55 12.01 15.20 -19.05
C ARG A 55 13.24 14.31 -19.16
N ARG A 56 13.08 12.99 -19.03
CA ARG A 56 14.18 12.02 -19.17
C ARG A 56 14.88 12.10 -20.52
N LYS A 57 14.17 12.46 -21.60
CA LYS A 57 14.75 12.66 -22.93
C LYS A 57 15.54 13.96 -23.07
N ASN A 58 15.23 14.96 -22.24
CA ASN A 58 15.67 16.35 -22.42
C ASN A 58 16.55 16.88 -21.27
N GLU A 59 16.62 16.18 -20.13
CA GLU A 59 17.29 16.62 -18.91
C GLU A 59 18.31 15.58 -18.42
N SER A 60 19.28 16.03 -17.61
CA SER A 60 20.22 15.12 -16.93
C SER A 60 19.52 14.29 -15.85
N SER A 61 20.15 13.19 -15.42
CA SER A 61 19.59 12.33 -14.37
C SER A 61 19.39 13.09 -13.05
N GLU A 62 20.28 14.02 -12.73
CA GLU A 62 20.18 14.87 -11.53
C GLU A 62 18.99 15.82 -11.63
N ARG A 63 18.81 16.50 -12.78
CA ARG A 63 17.67 17.39 -12.98
C ARG A 63 16.34 16.64 -12.98
N LEU A 64 16.31 15.48 -13.62
CA LEU A 64 15.16 14.58 -13.60
C LEU A 64 14.81 14.18 -12.15
N TRP A 65 15.80 13.76 -11.35
CA TRP A 65 15.61 13.40 -9.95
C TRP A 65 15.06 14.57 -9.13
N MET A 66 15.64 15.77 -9.28
CA MET A 66 15.17 16.97 -8.60
C MET A 66 13.74 17.36 -8.99
N SER A 67 13.32 17.04 -10.22
CA SER A 67 11.97 17.32 -10.70
C SER A 67 10.92 16.28 -10.28
N PHE A 68 11.34 15.09 -9.84
CA PHE A 68 10.45 13.95 -9.63
C PHE A 68 9.34 14.22 -8.62
N ALA A 69 9.67 14.88 -7.50
CA ALA A 69 8.69 15.27 -6.50
C ALA A 69 7.62 16.20 -7.08
N ASN A 70 8.04 17.19 -7.87
CA ASN A 70 7.12 18.13 -8.51
C ASN A 70 6.22 17.46 -9.56
N ILE A 71 6.77 16.53 -10.36
CA ILE A 71 5.97 15.73 -11.32
C ILE A 71 4.89 14.95 -10.57
N THR A 72 5.29 14.25 -9.50
CA THR A 72 4.39 13.41 -8.71
C THR A 72 3.29 14.24 -8.07
N GLN A 73 3.64 15.39 -7.49
CA GLN A 73 2.69 16.32 -6.88
C GLN A 73 1.69 16.87 -7.91
N THR A 74 2.20 17.36 -9.05
CA THR A 74 1.37 17.89 -10.13
C THR A 74 0.34 16.86 -10.59
N CYS A 75 0.77 15.62 -10.82
CA CYS A 75 -0.13 14.54 -11.24
C CYS A 75 -1.13 14.12 -10.16
N ALA A 76 -0.74 14.18 -8.88
CA ALA A 76 -1.66 13.94 -7.77
C ALA A 76 -2.75 15.01 -7.75
N ASP A 77 -2.38 16.29 -7.88
CA ASP A 77 -3.31 17.44 -7.87
C ASP A 77 -4.27 17.44 -9.06
N GLU A 78 -3.80 17.02 -10.24
CA GLU A 78 -4.63 16.90 -11.46
C GLU A 78 -5.57 15.69 -11.48
N SER A 79 -5.49 14.78 -10.50
CA SER A 79 -6.27 13.54 -10.44
C SER A 79 -7.10 13.44 -9.16
N LYS A 80 -8.00 12.44 -9.06
CA LYS A 80 -8.72 12.20 -7.81
C LYS A 80 -7.84 11.58 -6.71
N VAL A 81 -6.58 11.23 -7.01
CA VAL A 81 -5.59 10.78 -6.01
C VAL A 81 -5.34 11.87 -4.96
N SER A 82 -5.46 13.15 -5.32
CA SER A 82 -5.44 14.28 -4.37
C SER A 82 -6.45 14.17 -3.21
N ARG A 83 -7.52 13.38 -3.38
CA ARG A 83 -8.54 13.16 -2.35
C ARG A 83 -8.12 12.13 -1.30
N ILE A 84 -7.02 11.41 -1.52
CA ILE A 84 -6.49 10.45 -0.55
C ILE A 84 -5.95 11.24 0.64
N LYS A 85 -6.59 11.05 1.80
CA LYS A 85 -6.14 11.67 3.05
C LYS A 85 -4.92 10.95 3.59
N LEU A 86 -3.76 11.57 3.38
CA LEU A 86 -2.50 11.13 3.97
C LEU A 86 -2.38 11.69 5.39
N THR A 87 -2.08 10.81 6.35
CA THR A 87 -1.83 11.19 7.74
C THR A 87 -0.34 11.03 8.05
N PRO A 88 0.36 12.11 8.44
CA PRO A 88 1.78 12.03 8.75
C PRO A 88 2.02 11.39 10.13
N ILE A 89 3.04 10.55 10.20
CA ILE A 89 3.69 10.07 11.42
C ILE A 89 5.13 10.56 11.35
N VAL A 90 5.43 11.54 12.19
CA VAL A 90 6.71 12.26 12.19
C VAL A 90 7.60 11.68 13.28
N ASN A 91 8.86 11.39 12.95
CA ASN A 91 9.93 11.13 13.92
C ASN A 91 11.09 12.13 13.69
N ALA A 92 12.25 11.90 14.30
CA ALA A 92 13.36 12.86 14.28
C ALA A 92 14.03 13.03 12.91
N ASP A 93 14.01 12.00 12.05
CA ASP A 93 14.75 11.95 10.79
C ASP A 93 13.88 11.72 9.54
N GLU A 94 12.61 11.36 9.70
CA GLU A 94 11.69 11.07 8.61
C GLU A 94 10.21 11.43 8.94
N THR A 95 9.40 11.49 7.88
CA THR A 95 7.94 11.54 7.99
C THR A 95 7.36 10.42 7.14
N LYS A 96 6.64 9.50 7.77
CA LYS A 96 5.91 8.43 7.07
C LYS A 96 4.44 8.81 6.94
N TYR A 97 3.87 8.67 5.76
CA TYR A 97 2.47 9.00 5.48
C TYR A 97 1.62 7.73 5.41
N TYR A 98 0.47 7.74 6.07
CA TYR A 98 -0.45 6.60 6.15
C TYR A 98 -1.85 6.98 5.70
N VAL A 99 -2.53 6.03 5.03
CA VAL A 99 -3.95 6.14 4.68
C VAL A 99 -4.73 5.28 5.66
N PHE A 100 -5.54 5.90 6.51
CA PHE A 100 -6.41 5.18 7.43
C PHE A 100 -7.75 4.85 6.76
N SER A 101 -8.33 3.72 7.13
CA SER A 101 -9.71 3.41 6.77
C SER A 101 -10.67 4.19 7.67
N ASP A 102 -11.41 5.13 7.09
CA ASP A 102 -12.48 5.87 7.79
C ASP A 102 -13.75 5.00 7.90
N ASN A 103 -13.68 3.87 8.64
CA ASN A 103 -14.86 3.05 8.91
C ASN A 103 -15.33 3.22 10.37
N PRO A 104 -16.21 4.21 10.66
CA PRO A 104 -16.78 4.38 11.99
C PRO A 104 -17.71 3.20 12.32
N GLY A 105 -17.25 2.32 13.21
CA GLY A 105 -18.02 1.16 13.71
C GLY A 105 -17.52 -0.21 13.24
N GLY A 106 -16.56 -0.27 12.33
CA GLY A 106 -15.89 -1.53 11.96
C GLY A 106 -14.73 -1.85 12.91
N ARG A 107 -14.48 -3.14 13.17
CA ARG A 107 -13.15 -3.58 13.65
C ARG A 107 -12.16 -3.21 12.56
N ASN A 108 -11.47 -2.08 12.72
CA ASN A 108 -10.49 -1.58 11.77
C ASN A 108 -9.23 -2.45 11.87
N LEU A 109 -9.31 -3.66 11.32
CA LEU A 109 -8.19 -4.56 11.11
C LEU A 109 -7.33 -3.99 9.99
N ASN A 110 -6.18 -3.43 10.35
CA ASN A 110 -5.22 -2.92 9.39
C ASN A 110 -4.11 -3.96 9.19
N VAL A 111 -3.64 -4.10 7.95
CA VAL A 111 -2.42 -4.84 7.64
C VAL A 111 -1.39 -3.83 7.15
N ILE A 112 -0.35 -3.65 7.95
CA ILE A 112 0.73 -2.71 7.67
C ILE A 112 1.93 -3.50 7.17
N VAL A 113 2.49 -3.05 6.05
CA VAL A 113 3.69 -3.62 5.43
C VAL A 113 4.74 -2.52 5.30
N SER A 114 5.83 -2.63 6.07
CA SER A 114 7.00 -1.74 5.96
C SER A 114 8.11 -2.45 5.19
N ILE A 115 8.68 -1.80 4.17
CA ILE A 115 9.81 -2.33 3.39
C ILE A 115 11.02 -1.44 3.64
N GLY A 116 12.16 -2.05 3.97
CA GLY A 116 13.35 -1.30 4.37
C GLY A 116 13.17 -0.67 5.75
N ILE A 117 12.83 -1.49 6.76
CA ILE A 117 12.58 -1.05 8.14
C ILE A 117 13.72 -0.16 8.67
N GLY A 118 14.97 -0.56 8.42
CA GLY A 118 16.14 0.12 8.95
C GLY A 118 16.34 -0.09 10.44
N GLY A 119 17.24 0.71 11.01
CA GLY A 119 17.58 0.68 12.44
C GLY A 119 16.69 1.55 13.33
N ASN A 120 15.68 2.23 12.75
CA ASN A 120 14.74 3.09 13.46
C ASN A 120 13.31 2.60 13.22
N VAL A 121 12.58 2.26 14.30
CA VAL A 121 11.19 1.75 14.24
C VAL A 121 10.20 2.66 14.97
N GLU A 122 10.60 3.90 15.31
CA GLU A 122 9.77 4.84 16.07
C GLU A 122 8.47 5.19 15.36
N ALA A 123 8.51 5.38 14.04
CA ALA A 123 7.31 5.68 13.26
C ALA A 123 6.31 4.51 13.28
N GLU A 124 6.79 3.28 13.19
CA GLU A 124 5.96 2.09 13.27
C GLU A 124 5.38 1.86 14.67
N LEU A 125 6.14 2.14 15.74
CA LEU A 125 5.64 2.12 17.11
C LEU A 125 4.55 3.17 17.31
N ALA A 126 4.79 4.41 16.88
CA ALA A 126 3.80 5.49 16.96
C ALA A 126 2.53 5.18 16.13
N LEU A 127 2.66 4.47 15.00
CA LEU A 127 1.50 4.02 14.24
C LEU A 127 0.71 2.94 15.01
N LYS A 128 1.41 1.99 15.63
CA LYS A 128 0.79 0.91 16.40
C LYS A 128 -0.08 1.43 17.55
N GLU A 129 0.34 2.51 18.20
CA GLU A 129 -0.46 3.18 19.25
C GLU A 129 -1.77 3.82 18.73
N LYS A 130 -1.83 4.15 17.43
CA LYS A 130 -3.03 4.75 16.80
C LYS A 130 -3.98 3.71 16.22
N LEU A 131 -3.55 2.46 16.10
CA LEU A 131 -4.30 1.39 15.48
C LEU A 131 -4.93 0.46 16.50
N THR A 132 -5.93 -0.30 16.07
CA THR A 132 -6.56 -1.32 16.91
C THR A 132 -5.57 -2.45 17.22
N GLU A 133 -5.73 -3.10 18.37
CA GLU A 133 -4.86 -4.22 18.79
C GLU A 133 -4.87 -5.40 17.79
N ASP A 134 -5.97 -5.58 17.06
CA ASP A 134 -6.10 -6.61 16.03
C ASP A 134 -5.30 -6.31 14.74
N SER A 135 -4.73 -5.10 14.62
CA SER A 135 -3.95 -4.70 13.45
C SER A 135 -2.62 -5.47 13.37
N LYS A 136 -2.27 -5.92 12.16
CA LYS A 136 -1.09 -6.75 11.90
C LYS A 136 0.01 -5.92 11.25
N PHE A 137 1.24 -6.13 11.71
CA PHE A 137 2.42 -5.45 11.19
C PHE A 137 3.40 -6.47 10.64
N TYR A 138 3.86 -6.24 9.42
CA TYR A 138 4.89 -7.01 8.74
C TYR A 138 5.98 -6.06 8.26
N GLY A 139 7.24 -6.40 8.50
CA GLY A 139 8.36 -5.56 8.13
C GLY A 139 9.43 -6.38 7.43
N ALA A 140 9.88 -5.90 6.27
CA ALA A 140 10.91 -6.54 5.47
C ALA A 140 12.22 -5.76 5.53
N ASP A 141 13.31 -6.43 5.89
CA ASP A 141 14.67 -5.87 5.84
C ASP A 141 15.69 -7.00 5.65
N PRO A 142 16.69 -6.89 4.75
CA PRO A 142 17.75 -7.87 4.63
C PRO A 142 18.71 -7.92 5.84
N VAL A 143 18.72 -6.90 6.70
CA VAL A 143 19.61 -6.77 7.84
C VAL A 143 19.03 -7.49 9.05
N PHE A 144 19.51 -8.72 9.30
CA PHE A 144 18.97 -9.57 10.38
C PHE A 144 19.04 -8.95 11.78
N SER A 145 20.02 -8.08 12.06
CA SER A 145 20.12 -7.38 13.36
C SER A 145 18.95 -6.44 13.63
N ASN A 146 18.22 -6.00 12.60
CA ASN A 146 17.02 -5.17 12.77
C ASN A 146 15.80 -5.99 13.23
N ALA A 147 15.89 -7.32 13.23
CA ALA A 147 14.79 -8.21 13.62
C ALA A 147 14.33 -7.98 15.06
N GLU A 148 15.26 -7.77 16.00
CA GLU A 148 14.92 -7.54 17.40
C GLU A 148 14.18 -6.21 17.61
N LEU A 149 14.58 -5.17 16.87
CA LEU A 149 13.92 -3.87 16.89
C LEU A 149 12.48 -4.00 16.38
N PHE A 150 12.29 -4.62 15.22
CA PHE A 150 10.96 -4.71 14.60
C PHE A 150 10.01 -5.67 15.31
N ARG A 151 10.51 -6.68 16.04
CA ARG A 151 9.66 -7.60 16.83
C ARG A 151 8.81 -6.90 17.89
N LYS A 152 9.19 -5.69 18.31
CA LYS A 152 8.37 -4.83 19.19
C LYS A 152 7.11 -4.31 18.48
N VAL A 153 7.18 -4.17 17.17
CA VAL A 153 6.10 -3.73 16.29
C VAL A 153 5.29 -4.93 15.81
N GLY A 154 5.93 -5.90 15.13
CA GLY A 154 5.26 -7.03 14.49
C GLY A 154 6.19 -8.10 13.95
N THR A 155 5.82 -8.69 12.82
CA THR A 155 6.54 -9.83 12.21
C THR A 155 7.66 -9.33 11.30
N PHE A 156 8.90 -9.73 11.61
CA PHE A 156 10.07 -9.44 10.79
C PHE A 156 10.27 -10.48 9.69
N ILE A 157 10.59 -10.02 8.47
CA ILE A 157 10.81 -10.85 7.29
C ILE A 157 12.20 -10.49 6.71
N PRO A 158 13.16 -11.45 6.68
CA PRO A 158 14.54 -11.19 6.27
C PRO A 158 14.70 -11.13 4.74
N LEU A 159 14.05 -10.16 4.09
CA LEU A 159 14.01 -10.03 2.62
C LEU A 159 14.22 -8.57 2.18
N ALA A 160 14.74 -8.42 0.95
CA ALA A 160 14.84 -7.15 0.25
C ALA A 160 14.13 -7.23 -1.10
N VAL A 161 13.73 -6.07 -1.62
CA VAL A 161 13.20 -5.95 -2.98
C VAL A 161 14.37 -5.89 -3.96
N SER A 162 14.34 -6.71 -5.00
CA SER A 162 15.38 -6.83 -6.03
C SER A 162 14.76 -7.16 -7.37
N THR A 163 15.46 -6.81 -8.45
CA THR A 163 15.08 -7.20 -9.83
C THR A 163 15.28 -8.70 -10.10
N ARG A 164 16.02 -9.40 -9.24
CA ARG A 164 16.29 -10.84 -9.33
C ARG A 164 16.12 -11.50 -7.96
N THR A 165 15.58 -12.71 -7.97
CA THR A 165 15.50 -13.58 -6.79
C THR A 165 16.85 -14.24 -6.52
N GLY A 166 17.28 -14.25 -5.25
CA GLY A 166 18.49 -14.96 -4.83
C GLY A 166 19.10 -14.36 -3.57
N PHE A 167 20.22 -14.94 -3.14
CA PHE A 167 21.02 -14.41 -2.04
C PHE A 167 22.10 -13.47 -2.59
N VAL A 168 22.14 -12.24 -2.09
CA VAL A 168 23.11 -11.23 -2.48
C VAL A 168 23.86 -10.76 -1.24
N ARG A 169 25.19 -10.72 -1.30
CA ARG A 169 25.99 -10.06 -0.27
C ARG A 169 25.87 -8.55 -0.45
N THR A 170 25.27 -7.88 0.53
CA THR A 170 25.15 -6.44 0.56
C THR A 170 26.06 -5.85 1.64
N LYS A 171 26.35 -4.56 1.50
CA LYS A 171 26.96 -3.76 2.56
C LYS A 171 25.95 -2.78 3.07
N ILE A 172 25.94 -2.56 4.38
CA ILE A 172 25.11 -1.53 5.01
C ILE A 172 25.93 -0.25 5.02
N ARG A 173 25.32 0.85 4.58
CA ARG A 173 25.89 2.19 4.71
C ARG A 173 25.89 2.56 6.19
N ASN A 174 27.04 2.91 6.75
CA ASN A 174 27.12 3.41 8.12
C ASN A 174 27.08 4.94 8.11
N ASP A 175 27.04 5.54 9.30
CA ASP A 175 27.00 7.01 9.47
C ASP A 175 28.23 7.73 8.86
N LYS A 176 29.31 6.98 8.60
CA LYS A 176 30.53 7.47 7.94
C LYS A 176 30.50 7.31 6.41
N GLY A 177 29.37 6.89 5.84
CA GLY A 177 29.18 6.68 4.41
C GLY A 177 29.24 5.21 4.00
N TRP A 178 29.44 4.95 2.71
CA TRP A 178 29.69 3.59 2.25
C TRP A 178 31.04 3.14 2.78
N PRO A 179 31.18 1.93 3.35
CA PRO A 179 32.50 1.39 3.65
C PRO A 179 33.26 1.21 2.32
N TYR A 180 34.09 2.20 1.98
CA TYR A 180 35.04 2.15 0.87
C TYR A 180 35.76 0.81 0.96
N LEU A 181 35.61 -0.01 -0.07
CA LEU A 181 36.57 -1.07 -0.32
C LEU A 181 37.77 -0.35 -0.89
N GLU A 182 38.88 -0.32 -0.15
CA GLU A 182 40.15 -0.22 -0.85
C GLU A 182 40.19 -1.35 -1.89
N PRO A 183 40.53 -1.06 -3.15
CA PRO A 183 40.82 -2.12 -4.10
C PRO A 183 41.98 -2.92 -3.51
N LYS A 184 41.77 -4.20 -3.22
CA LYS A 184 42.90 -5.09 -3.01
C LYS A 184 43.63 -5.18 -4.35
N MET A 185 44.82 -4.60 -4.42
CA MET A 185 45.84 -4.94 -5.42
C MET A 185 46.27 -6.39 -5.21
#